data_AF-A0A3E1E5D6-F1
#
_entry.id   AF-A0A3E1E5D6-F1
#
_cell.length_a   1.000
_cell.length_b   1.000
_cell.length_c   1.000
_cell.angle_alpha   90.00
_cell.angle_beta   90.00
_cell.angle_gamma   90.00
#
_symmetry.space_group_name_H-M   'P 1'
#
loop_
_entity.id
_entity.type
_entity.pdbx_description
1 polymer ?
#
loop_
_entity_poly.entity_id
_entity_poly.type
_entity_poly.pdbx_seq_one_letter_code
_entity_poly.pdbx_strand_id
1 'polypeptide(L)'
;APPTAPKPEAPKPAAPQVPAAPKAETKPDTGGEKDGEKAGETKGAESAKGDPSSLKETEKGKTSNLILVGDVDFLMDAFAVEIMNLGPIRQAVPRNQNLSLIQNLVENVAGDSRLISLRSRASTRRPFTLLNRMQAAAEGRMADKIKDLEAKEQEVGRKLQEALKVQDDGAIVLDQAAVDKGTIDQLREAQVTARREIRELRKELKRDKDSVVNMIKFLNIAVMPLLVIIAGLMLYGKRQNRMAAR
;
A
#
# COMPACT_ATOMS: atom_id res chain seq x y z
N ALA A 1 53.49 5.66 -5.00
CA ALA A 1 53.40 5.92 -3.55
C ALA A 1 53.88 7.34 -3.31
N PRO A 2 53.23 8.19 -2.48
CA PRO A 2 52.21 7.95 -1.43
C PRO A 2 50.88 8.72 -1.75
N PRO A 3 49.99 9.02 -0.79
CA PRO A 3 49.08 8.08 -0.13
C PRO A 3 47.59 8.41 -0.32
N THR A 4 46.80 7.37 -0.18
CA THR A 4 45.33 7.28 -0.17
C THR A 4 44.68 8.13 0.94
N ALA A 5 43.58 8.82 0.62
CA ALA A 5 42.60 9.30 1.58
C ALA A 5 41.17 8.91 1.12
N PRO A 6 40.31 8.41 2.03
CA PRO A 6 39.04 7.76 1.68
C PRO A 6 37.88 8.77 1.57
N LYS A 7 36.94 8.52 0.66
CA LYS A 7 35.64 9.21 0.57
C LYS A 7 34.50 8.19 0.75
N PRO A 8 33.31 8.63 1.22
CA PRO A 8 32.61 8.01 2.33
C PRO A 8 31.49 7.07 1.86
N GLU A 9 31.23 6.03 2.66
CA GLU A 9 30.11 5.10 2.52
C GLU A 9 28.75 5.83 2.52
N ALA A 10 27.93 5.51 1.53
CA ALA A 10 26.52 5.92 1.47
C ALA A 10 25.66 5.08 2.45
N PRO A 11 24.66 5.69 3.10
CA PRO A 11 23.89 5.03 4.16
C PRO A 11 22.89 4.01 3.60
N LYS A 12 22.87 2.82 4.21
CA LYS A 12 21.91 1.74 3.97
C LYS A 12 20.49 2.16 4.42
N PRO A 13 19.43 1.91 3.63
CA PRO A 13 18.06 2.15 4.08
C PRO A 13 17.64 1.11 5.12
N ALA A 14 17.13 1.60 6.24
CA ALA A 14 16.70 0.84 7.40
C ALA A 14 15.45 -0.03 7.13
N ALA A 15 15.46 -1.25 7.66
CA ALA A 15 14.30 -2.13 7.76
C ALA A 15 13.29 -1.59 8.79
N PRO A 16 11.97 -1.68 8.54
CA PRO A 16 10.97 -1.26 9.52
C PRO A 16 10.92 -2.20 10.72
N GLN A 17 11.15 -1.63 11.91
CA GLN A 17 11.07 -2.29 13.21
C GLN A 17 9.60 -2.45 13.62
N VAL A 18 9.24 -3.66 14.07
CA VAL A 18 7.94 -4.00 14.64
C VAL A 18 8.06 -3.85 16.16
N PRO A 19 7.26 -3.02 16.87
CA PRO A 19 7.31 -2.99 18.32
C PRO A 19 6.53 -4.17 18.89
N ALA A 20 7.21 -4.90 19.77
CA ALA A 20 6.71 -6.05 20.51
C ALA A 20 5.66 -5.66 21.56
N ALA A 21 4.70 -6.55 21.77
CA ALA A 21 3.71 -6.50 22.85
C ALA A 21 4.39 -6.61 24.24
N PRO A 22 3.91 -5.89 25.28
CA PRO A 22 4.40 -6.12 26.63
C PRO A 22 3.68 -7.31 27.27
N LYS A 23 4.49 -8.22 27.82
CA LYS A 23 4.08 -9.36 28.64
C LYS A 23 3.60 -8.90 30.01
N ALA A 24 2.60 -9.60 30.51
CA ALA A 24 2.17 -9.60 31.89
C ALA A 24 3.24 -10.20 32.82
N GLU A 25 3.47 -9.56 33.97
CA GLU A 25 4.01 -10.20 35.16
C GLU A 25 3.24 -9.73 36.40
N THR A 26 2.68 -10.70 37.11
CA THR A 26 2.08 -10.61 38.42
C THR A 26 3.14 -11.03 39.44
N LYS A 27 3.30 -10.30 40.55
CA LYS A 27 3.18 -10.88 41.91
C LYS A 27 3.25 -9.81 43.02
N PRO A 28 2.65 -10.11 44.18
CA PRO A 28 2.22 -9.18 45.22
C PRO A 28 3.26 -9.04 46.33
N ASP A 29 3.15 -7.99 47.15
CA ASP A 29 3.44 -8.16 48.58
C ASP A 29 2.65 -7.19 49.47
N THR A 30 2.43 -7.70 50.67
CA THR A 30 1.56 -7.31 51.76
C THR A 30 2.20 -6.34 52.76
N GLY A 31 1.36 -5.50 53.39
CA GLY A 31 1.46 -5.18 54.83
C GLY A 31 2.20 -3.90 55.25
N GLY A 32 1.55 -3.09 56.09
CA GLY A 32 2.22 -2.08 56.94
C GLY A 32 1.38 -0.84 57.24
N GLU A 33 0.82 -0.77 58.45
CA GLU A 33 -0.09 0.26 58.98
C GLU A 33 0.65 1.35 59.80
N LYS A 34 0.02 2.53 59.89
CA LYS A 34 0.02 3.58 60.95
C LYS A 34 0.78 4.91 60.81
N ASP A 35 -0.06 5.94 60.76
CA ASP A 35 -0.16 7.16 61.58
C ASP A 35 0.84 8.33 61.47
N GLY A 36 0.30 9.53 61.25
CA GLY A 36 1.00 10.81 61.39
C GLY A 36 0.22 12.03 60.86
N GLU A 37 -0.43 12.76 61.77
CA GLU A 37 -1.35 13.90 61.63
C GLU A 37 -0.66 15.27 61.31
N LYS A 38 -1.20 16.08 60.38
CA LYS A 38 -1.69 17.49 60.57
C LYS A 38 -1.77 18.36 59.30
N ALA A 39 -3.01 18.79 59.05
CA ALA A 39 -3.51 20.16 58.79
C ALA A 39 -2.84 21.07 57.73
N GLY A 40 -3.63 21.39 56.71
CA GLY A 40 -3.49 22.58 55.86
C GLY A 40 -4.74 22.74 54.98
N GLU A 41 -5.78 23.39 55.49
CA GLU A 41 -6.98 23.76 54.74
C GLU A 41 -6.68 24.87 53.71
N THR A 42 -7.12 24.67 52.46
CA THR A 42 -7.69 25.77 51.67
C THR A 42 -8.71 25.20 50.67
N LYS A 43 -9.98 25.53 50.93
CA LYS A 43 -11.17 25.34 50.08
C LYS A 43 -11.00 26.15 48.78
N GLY A 44 -11.52 25.76 47.61
CA GLY A 44 -12.35 24.62 47.26
C GLY A 44 -12.45 24.49 45.74
N ALA A 45 -12.47 23.25 45.27
CA ALA A 45 -13.12 22.86 44.04
C ALA A 45 -14.09 21.76 44.47
N GLU A 46 -15.37 22.06 44.37
CA GLU A 46 -16.47 21.18 44.71
C GLU A 46 -16.42 19.97 43.76
N SER A 47 -15.65 18.96 44.16
CA SER A 47 -15.75 17.62 43.59
C SER A 47 -17.16 17.13 43.88
N ALA A 48 -17.99 17.12 42.85
CA ALA A 48 -19.16 16.27 42.80
C ALA A 48 -18.69 14.83 43.02
N LYS A 49 -18.73 14.38 44.28
CA LYS A 49 -18.76 12.98 44.65
C LYS A 49 -20.03 12.40 44.04
N GLY A 50 -19.92 11.91 42.81
CA GLY A 50 -20.91 10.99 42.27
C GLY A 50 -20.86 9.72 43.11
N ASP A 51 -22.00 9.33 43.67
CA ASP A 51 -22.15 8.06 44.37
C ASP A 51 -21.54 6.91 43.55
N PRO A 52 -20.85 5.93 44.18
CA PRO A 52 -20.30 4.77 43.49
C PRO A 52 -21.37 3.82 42.91
N SER A 53 -22.65 4.20 42.93
CA SER A 53 -23.80 3.39 42.51
C SER A 53 -24.38 3.78 41.14
N SER A 54 -23.82 4.76 40.45
CA SER A 54 -24.40 5.25 39.18
C SER A 54 -24.26 4.28 37.99
N LEU A 55 -23.37 3.29 38.11
CA LEU A 55 -23.17 2.24 37.09
C LEU A 55 -23.73 0.92 37.61
N LYS A 56 -24.83 0.46 37.01
CA LYS A 56 -25.39 -0.87 37.29
C LYS A 56 -24.48 -1.94 36.69
N GLU A 57 -24.18 -2.98 37.47
CA GLU A 57 -23.52 -4.17 36.96
C GLU A 57 -24.41 -4.83 35.89
N THR A 58 -23.78 -5.22 34.78
CA THR A 58 -24.44 -5.97 33.72
C THR A 58 -24.83 -7.36 34.22
N GLU A 59 -26.01 -7.85 33.83
CA GLU A 59 -26.44 -9.22 34.13
C GLU A 59 -25.41 -10.23 33.61
N LYS A 60 -25.08 -11.25 34.43
CA LYS A 60 -24.13 -12.31 34.08
C LYS A 60 -24.47 -12.92 32.72
N GLY A 61 -23.54 -12.84 31.78
CA GLY A 61 -23.65 -13.42 30.43
C GLY A 61 -24.05 -12.43 29.33
N LYS A 62 -24.35 -11.16 29.65
CA LYS A 62 -24.56 -10.09 28.66
C LYS A 62 -23.33 -9.19 28.59
N THR A 63 -22.78 -9.03 27.39
CA THR A 63 -21.74 -8.05 27.09
C THR A 63 -22.39 -6.69 26.82
N SER A 64 -22.03 -5.66 27.58
CA SER A 64 -22.42 -4.27 27.29
C SER A 64 -21.21 -3.51 26.79
N ASN A 65 -21.37 -2.78 25.68
CA ASN A 65 -20.32 -1.95 25.08
C ASN A 65 -20.62 -0.49 25.45
N LEU A 66 -19.79 0.10 26.30
CA LEU A 66 -19.83 1.53 26.63
C LEU A 66 -18.59 2.20 26.06
N ILE A 67 -18.80 3.27 25.30
CA ILE A 67 -17.70 4.07 24.75
C ILE A 67 -17.91 5.51 25.21
N LEU A 68 -16.96 6.00 26.00
CA LEU A 68 -16.94 7.37 26.49
C LEU A 68 -15.94 8.19 25.66
N VAL A 69 -16.40 9.31 25.12
CA VAL A 69 -15.58 10.24 24.35
C VAL A 69 -15.52 11.55 25.13
N GLY A 70 -14.32 12.02 25.45
CA GLY A 70 -14.11 13.16 26.36
C GLY A 70 -14.23 14.54 25.72
N ASP A 71 -14.13 14.63 24.39
CA ASP A 71 -14.19 15.88 23.64
C ASP A 71 -15.01 15.65 22.36
N VAL A 72 -15.81 16.63 21.94
CA VAL A 72 -16.70 16.55 20.76
C VAL A 72 -16.26 17.49 19.64
N ASP A 73 -15.24 18.32 19.83
CA ASP A 73 -14.84 19.31 18.81
C ASP A 73 -14.37 18.66 17.51
N PHE A 74 -13.82 17.45 17.60
CA PHE A 74 -13.36 16.67 16.44
C PHE A 74 -14.48 16.26 15.46
N LEU A 75 -15.76 16.35 15.87
CA LEU A 75 -16.95 16.11 15.06
C LEU A 75 -17.42 17.32 14.27
N MET A 76 -16.99 18.52 14.67
CA MET A 76 -17.44 19.74 14.03
C MET A 76 -16.99 19.73 12.56
N ASP A 77 -17.87 20.18 11.65
CA ASP A 77 -17.61 20.17 10.20
C ASP A 77 -16.26 20.79 9.85
N ALA A 78 -15.86 21.87 10.55
CA ALA A 78 -14.57 22.54 10.35
C ALA A 78 -13.34 21.64 10.58
N PHE A 79 -13.45 20.62 11.43
CA PHE A 79 -12.38 19.67 11.74
C PHE A 79 -12.56 18.31 11.07
N ALA A 80 -13.81 17.91 10.79
CA ALA A 80 -14.12 16.61 10.23
C ALA A 80 -14.11 16.59 8.68
N VAL A 81 -14.54 17.70 8.04
CA VAL A 81 -14.84 17.73 6.60
C VAL A 81 -14.28 19.01 5.97
N GLU A 82 -13.65 18.85 4.81
CA GLU A 82 -13.30 19.95 3.94
C GLU A 82 -14.33 20.05 2.82
N ILE A 83 -15.01 21.18 2.73
CA ILE A 83 -16.00 21.44 1.68
C ILE A 83 -15.26 22.03 0.48
N MET A 84 -15.03 21.19 -0.53
CA MET A 84 -14.48 21.63 -1.80
C MET A 84 -15.63 22.07 -2.72
N ASN A 85 -15.64 23.35 -3.10
CA ASN A 85 -16.60 23.89 -4.05
C ASN A 85 -16.05 23.76 -5.47
N LEU A 86 -16.51 22.76 -6.24
CA LEU A 86 -16.23 22.66 -7.67
C LEU A 86 -17.39 23.28 -8.45
N GLY A 87 -17.38 24.62 -8.55
CA GLY A 87 -18.44 25.37 -9.24
C GLY A 87 -19.81 25.16 -8.57
N PRO A 88 -20.83 24.59 -9.24
CA PRO A 88 -22.15 24.36 -8.67
C PRO A 88 -22.21 23.14 -7.73
N ILE A 89 -21.18 22.31 -7.68
CA ILE A 89 -21.16 21.09 -6.86
C ILE A 89 -20.33 21.35 -5.60
N ARG A 90 -20.95 21.12 -4.43
CA ARG A 90 -20.25 21.08 -3.14
C ARG A 90 -19.91 19.63 -2.82
N GLN A 91 -18.63 19.31 -2.70
CA GLN A 91 -18.16 17.98 -2.33
C GLN A 91 -17.52 18.02 -0.94
N ALA A 92 -18.10 17.25 -0.02
CA ALA A 92 -17.54 17.02 1.31
C ALA A 92 -16.44 15.96 1.23
N VAL A 93 -15.20 16.34 1.52
CA VAL A 93 -14.07 15.41 1.61
C VAL A 93 -13.69 15.25 3.09
N PRO A 94 -13.75 14.03 3.66
CA PRO A 94 -13.36 13.82 5.05
C PRO A 94 -11.86 14.09 5.20
N ARG A 95 -11.50 15.08 6.03
CA ARG A 95 -10.10 15.52 6.17
C ARG A 95 -9.32 14.61 7.13
N ASN A 96 -9.95 14.23 8.25
CA ASN A 96 -9.23 13.66 9.40
C ASN A 96 -9.67 12.25 9.80
N GLN A 97 -10.38 11.48 8.97
CA GLN A 97 -10.92 10.14 9.32
C GLN A 97 -11.78 10.10 10.61
N ASN A 98 -12.04 11.24 11.26
CA ASN A 98 -12.91 11.40 12.43
C ASN A 98 -14.34 10.94 12.14
N LEU A 99 -14.86 11.28 10.96
CA LEU A 99 -16.18 10.83 10.52
C LEU A 99 -16.24 9.31 10.37
N SER A 100 -15.20 8.72 9.79
CA SER A 100 -15.08 7.27 9.66
C SER A 100 -14.93 6.57 11.01
N LEU A 101 -14.21 7.17 11.96
CA LEU A 101 -14.10 6.67 13.33
C LEU A 101 -15.47 6.58 13.99
N ILE A 102 -16.25 7.66 13.96
CA ILE A 102 -17.58 7.69 14.60
C ILE A 102 -18.57 6.80 13.89
N GLN A 103 -18.54 6.79 12.56
CA GLN A 103 -19.36 5.86 11.80
C GLN A 103 -19.06 4.42 12.23
N ASN A 104 -17.79 4.03 12.31
CA ASN A 104 -17.40 2.70 12.77
C ASN A 104 -17.81 2.45 14.24
N LEU A 105 -17.78 3.49 15.08
CA LEU A 105 -18.14 3.42 16.49
C LEU A 105 -19.65 3.21 16.68
N VAL A 106 -20.46 3.97 15.95
CA VAL A 106 -21.91 3.83 15.91
C VAL A 106 -22.28 2.45 15.35
N GLU A 107 -21.62 2.01 14.28
CA GLU A 107 -21.80 0.66 13.74
C GLU A 107 -21.39 -0.43 14.74
N ASN A 108 -20.38 -0.18 15.59
CA ASN A 108 -19.96 -1.11 16.64
C ASN A 108 -20.98 -1.24 17.78
N VAL A 109 -21.59 -0.13 18.16
CA VAL A 109 -22.59 -0.07 19.25
C VAL A 109 -23.97 -0.53 18.78
N ALA A 110 -24.37 -0.17 17.56
CA ALA A 110 -25.67 -0.51 16.97
C ALA A 110 -25.70 -1.91 16.33
N GLY A 111 -24.54 -2.46 15.95
CA GLY A 111 -24.42 -3.74 15.26
C GLY A 111 -24.35 -4.95 16.20
N ASP A 112 -24.68 -6.13 15.66
CA ASP A 112 -24.41 -7.40 16.35
C ASP A 112 -22.89 -7.63 16.42
N SER A 113 -22.38 -7.81 17.66
CA SER A 113 -20.99 -8.23 17.95
C SER A 113 -20.47 -9.36 17.04
N ARG A 114 -21.35 -10.29 16.64
CA ARG A 114 -21.00 -11.39 15.74
C ARG A 114 -20.68 -10.91 14.33
N LEU A 115 -21.43 -9.93 13.81
CA LEU A 115 -21.20 -9.34 12.48
C LEU A 115 -19.95 -8.45 12.46
N ILE A 116 -19.67 -7.75 13.58
CA ILE A 116 -18.44 -6.95 13.74
C ILE A 116 -17.19 -7.85 13.68
N SER A 117 -17.24 -9.02 14.33
CA SER A 117 -16.13 -9.99 14.31
C SER A 117 -15.84 -10.55 12.90
N LEU A 118 -16.87 -10.65 12.04
CA LEU A 118 -16.71 -11.07 10.64
C LEU A 118 -16.05 -9.98 9.79
N ARG A 119 -16.38 -8.71 10.02
CA ARG A 119 -15.75 -7.57 9.33
C ARG A 119 -14.29 -7.39 9.74
N SER A 120 -13.96 -7.62 11.02
CA SER A 120 -12.57 -7.61 11.49
C SER A 120 -11.72 -8.71 10.82
N ARG A 121 -12.32 -9.85 10.49
CA ARG A 121 -11.66 -10.91 9.69
C ARG A 121 -11.62 -10.59 8.19
N ALA A 122 -12.41 -9.63 7.72
CA ALA A 122 -12.51 -9.23 6.33
C ALA A 122 -11.35 -8.32 5.90
N SER A 123 -10.16 -8.90 5.87
CA SER A 123 -9.15 -8.71 4.82
C SER A 123 -7.83 -9.28 5.33
N THR A 124 -7.79 -10.59 5.55
CA THR A 124 -6.47 -11.25 5.51
C THR A 124 -6.01 -11.20 4.06
N ARG A 125 -5.32 -10.12 3.68
CA ARG A 125 -4.68 -10.01 2.38
C ARG A 125 -3.67 -11.15 2.28
N ARG A 126 -3.98 -12.19 1.50
CA ARG A 126 -3.07 -13.28 1.16
C ARG A 126 -2.48 -12.99 -0.21
N PRO A 127 -1.45 -12.13 -0.32
CA PRO A 127 -0.84 -11.86 -1.61
C PRO A 127 -0.21 -13.14 -2.15
N PHE A 128 -0.28 -13.32 -3.48
CA PHE A 128 0.39 -14.42 -4.16
C PHE A 128 1.91 -14.16 -4.18
N THR A 129 2.60 -14.51 -3.09
CA THR A 129 4.04 -14.24 -2.90
C THR A 129 4.91 -14.87 -3.99
N LEU A 130 4.57 -16.09 -4.43
CA LEU A 130 5.26 -16.75 -5.54
C LEU A 130 5.12 -15.98 -6.86
N LEU A 131 3.89 -15.57 -7.20
CA LEU A 131 3.63 -14.77 -8.41
C LEU A 131 4.35 -13.44 -8.36
N ASN A 132 4.32 -12.75 -7.21
CA ASN A 132 5.01 -11.48 -7.03
C ASN A 132 6.52 -11.63 -7.21
N ARG A 133 7.13 -12.72 -6.72
CA ARG A 133 8.55 -13.02 -6.94
C ARG A 133 8.87 -13.27 -8.40
N MET A 134 8.02 -14.02 -9.11
CA MET A 134 8.21 -14.27 -10.55
C MET A 134 8.10 -12.98 -11.38
N GLN A 135 7.15 -12.11 -11.04
CA GLN A 135 7.01 -10.80 -11.68
C GLN A 135 8.22 -9.90 -11.40
N ALA A 136 8.66 -9.83 -10.14
CA ALA A 136 9.85 -9.05 -9.76
C ALA A 136 11.12 -9.54 -10.47
N ALA A 137 11.28 -10.86 -10.65
CA ALA A 137 12.40 -11.44 -11.39
C ALA A 137 12.35 -11.10 -12.90
N ALA A 138 11.17 -11.05 -13.51
CA ALA A 138 11.00 -10.61 -14.89
C ALA A 138 11.28 -9.11 -15.05
N GLU A 139 10.77 -8.29 -14.13
CA GLU A 139 10.99 -6.85 -14.10
C GLU A 139 12.48 -6.51 -13.92
N GLY A 140 13.19 -7.22 -13.04
CA GLY A 140 14.63 -7.00 -12.81
C GLY A 140 15.51 -7.19 -14.05
N ARG A 141 15.20 -8.18 -14.92
CA ARG A 141 15.99 -8.46 -16.13
C ARG A 141 15.92 -7.37 -17.21
N MET A 142 14.83 -6.61 -17.23
CA MET A 142 14.57 -5.57 -18.24
C MET A 142 14.69 -4.16 -17.66
N ALA A 143 14.64 -4.01 -16.33
CA ALA A 143 14.77 -2.73 -15.66
C ALA A 143 16.11 -2.04 -15.97
N ASP A 144 17.21 -2.77 -15.95
CA ASP A 144 18.54 -2.20 -16.20
C ASP A 144 18.69 -1.73 -17.66
N LYS A 145 18.21 -2.54 -18.61
CA LYS A 145 18.21 -2.17 -20.04
C LYS A 145 17.36 -0.93 -20.33
N ILE A 146 16.19 -0.82 -19.69
CA ILE A 146 15.31 0.35 -19.84
C ILE A 146 15.99 1.59 -19.26
N LYS A 147 16.62 1.49 -18.08
CA LYS A 147 17.35 2.60 -17.47
C LYS A 147 18.52 3.07 -18.34
N ASP A 148 19.28 2.13 -18.90
CA ASP A 148 20.41 2.45 -19.78
C ASP A 148 19.96 3.19 -21.04
N LEU A 149 18.83 2.80 -21.63
CA LEU A 149 18.27 3.46 -22.80
C LEU A 149 17.63 4.80 -22.47
N GLU A 150 16.97 4.93 -21.32
CA GLU A 150 16.44 6.21 -20.83
C GLU A 150 17.56 7.21 -20.56
N ALA A 151 18.70 6.75 -20.02
CA ALA A 151 19.89 7.58 -19.85
C ALA A 151 20.44 8.07 -21.20
N LYS A 152 20.55 7.17 -22.19
CA LYS A 152 20.96 7.54 -23.56
C LYS A 152 19.99 8.51 -24.23
N GLU A 153 18.67 8.32 -24.07
CA GLU A 153 17.67 9.25 -24.60
C GLU A 153 17.81 10.64 -23.96
N GLN A 154 18.06 10.71 -22.65
CA GLN A 154 18.30 11.97 -21.96
C GLN A 154 19.57 12.68 -22.45
N GLU A 155 20.65 11.93 -22.67
CA GLU A 155 21.90 12.49 -23.23
C GLU A 155 21.71 13.04 -24.65
N VAL A 156 21.03 12.29 -25.53
CA VAL A 156 20.71 12.74 -26.89
C VAL A 156 19.79 13.96 -26.86
N GLY A 157 18.79 13.97 -25.96
CA GLY A 157 17.90 15.11 -25.77
C GLY A 157 18.62 16.37 -25.31
N ARG A 158 19.59 16.26 -24.39
CA ARG A 158 20.44 17.38 -23.96
C ARG A 158 21.28 17.92 -25.11
N LYS A 159 21.96 17.05 -25.86
CA LYS A 159 22.76 17.44 -27.04
C LYS A 159 21.93 18.14 -28.10
N LEU A 160 20.70 17.68 -28.32
CA LEU A 160 19.77 18.30 -29.26
C LEU A 160 19.32 19.69 -28.77
N GLN A 161 19.05 19.85 -27.47
CA GLN A 161 18.70 21.15 -26.90
C GLN A 161 19.87 22.14 -26.93
N GLU A 162 21.10 21.68 -26.71
CA GLU A 162 22.32 22.49 -26.84
C GLU A 162 22.55 22.92 -28.30
N ALA A 163 22.43 22.00 -29.26
CA ALA A 163 22.58 22.30 -30.68
C ALA A 163 21.53 23.30 -31.19
N LEU A 164 20.28 23.22 -30.70
CA LEU A 164 19.23 24.17 -31.05
C LEU A 164 19.46 25.57 -30.44
N LYS A 165 19.95 25.66 -29.20
CA LYS A 165 20.28 26.95 -28.56
C LYS A 165 21.41 27.69 -29.26
N VAL A 166 22.45 26.96 -29.69
CA VAL A 166 23.59 27.54 -30.43
C VAL A 166 23.14 28.10 -31.78
N GLN A 167 22.10 27.54 -32.39
CA GLN A 167 21.52 28.03 -33.65
C GLN A 167 20.69 29.30 -33.49
N ASP A 168 20.03 29.51 -32.33
CA ASP A 168 19.23 30.71 -32.04
C ASP A 168 20.10 31.95 -31.69
N ASP A 169 21.30 31.75 -31.11
CA ASP A 169 22.18 32.84 -30.65
C ASP A 169 23.10 33.44 -31.75
N GLY A 170 23.09 32.91 -32.99
CA GLY A 170 24.12 33.24 -34.00
C GLY A 170 23.61 33.53 -35.41
N ALA A 171 23.27 34.79 -35.69
CA ALA A 171 22.85 35.32 -37.00
C ALA A 171 23.93 35.31 -38.12
N ILE A 172 24.99 34.51 -38.04
CA ILE A 172 26.09 34.51 -39.04
C ILE A 172 26.67 33.10 -39.12
N VAL A 173 26.28 32.29 -40.13
CA VAL A 173 27.12 31.41 -40.98
C VAL A 173 26.17 30.55 -41.86
N LEU A 174 25.86 31.02 -43.07
CA LEU A 174 24.98 30.28 -43.99
C LEU A 174 25.60 28.98 -44.57
N ASP A 175 26.90 28.74 -44.37
CA ASP A 175 27.62 27.55 -44.90
C ASP A 175 27.87 26.45 -43.84
N GLN A 176 27.92 26.80 -42.53
CA GLN A 176 27.92 25.82 -41.42
C GLN A 176 26.52 25.27 -41.13
N ALA A 177 25.47 26.02 -41.48
CA ALA A 177 24.07 25.63 -41.29
C ALA A 177 23.66 24.34 -42.04
N ALA A 178 24.36 23.95 -43.12
CA ALA A 178 24.10 22.69 -43.83
C ALA A 178 24.68 21.47 -43.10
N VAL A 179 25.84 21.63 -42.44
CA VAL A 179 26.49 20.59 -41.62
C VAL A 179 25.73 20.40 -40.30
N ASP A 180 25.19 21.48 -39.73
CA ASP A 180 24.36 21.42 -38.52
C ASP A 180 22.98 20.80 -38.78
N LYS A 181 22.33 21.05 -39.92
CA LYS A 181 21.04 20.41 -40.27
C LYS A 181 21.16 18.89 -40.37
N GLY A 182 22.18 18.38 -41.05
CA GLY A 182 22.43 16.93 -41.13
C GLY A 182 22.70 16.29 -39.76
N THR A 183 23.41 16.99 -38.89
CA THR A 183 23.70 16.53 -37.52
C THR A 183 22.45 16.56 -36.63
N ILE A 184 21.62 17.60 -36.74
CA ILE A 184 20.33 17.71 -36.03
C ILE A 184 19.36 16.60 -36.50
N ASP A 185 19.30 16.33 -37.80
CA ASP A 185 18.43 15.27 -38.34
C ASP A 185 18.90 13.88 -37.89
N GLN A 186 20.22 13.63 -37.84
CA GLN A 186 20.77 12.40 -37.24
C GLN A 186 20.46 12.27 -35.74
N LEU A 187 20.54 13.37 -34.96
CA LEU A 187 20.17 13.36 -33.54
C LEU A 187 18.68 13.15 -33.33
N ARG A 188 17.82 13.70 -34.19
CA ARG A 188 16.37 13.43 -34.19
C ARG A 188 16.07 11.98 -34.51
N GLU A 189 16.74 11.41 -35.52
CA GLU A 189 16.59 10.00 -35.88
C GLU A 189 17.06 9.07 -34.74
N ALA A 190 18.18 9.40 -34.08
CA ALA A 190 18.66 8.70 -32.89
C ALA A 190 17.65 8.79 -31.73
N GLN A 191 17.03 9.95 -31.50
CA GLN A 191 16.00 10.13 -30.48
C GLN A 191 14.75 9.29 -30.77
N VAL A 192 14.29 9.27 -32.03
CA VAL A 192 13.12 8.47 -32.44
C VAL A 192 13.41 6.97 -32.31
N THR A 193 14.62 6.54 -32.66
CA THR A 193 15.06 5.14 -32.54
C THR A 193 15.13 4.72 -31.07
N ALA A 194 15.76 5.52 -30.22
CA ALA A 194 15.80 5.26 -28.77
C ALA A 194 14.39 5.16 -28.15
N ARG A 195 13.46 6.04 -28.55
CA ARG A 195 12.06 5.97 -28.10
C ARG A 195 11.32 4.72 -28.58
N ARG A 196 11.61 4.26 -29.80
CA ARG A 196 11.05 3.00 -30.33
C ARG A 196 11.57 1.82 -29.52
N GLU A 197 12.87 1.74 -29.27
CA GLU A 197 13.49 0.69 -28.47
C GLU A 197 12.92 0.63 -27.04
N ILE A 198 12.77 1.78 -26.38
CA ILE A 198 12.14 1.85 -25.04
C ILE A 198 10.70 1.32 -25.08
N ARG A 199 9.93 1.68 -26.12
CA ARG A 199 8.54 1.22 -26.28
C ARG A 199 8.48 -0.30 -26.53
N GLU A 200 9.38 -0.84 -27.33
CA GLU A 200 9.48 -2.28 -27.60
C GLU A 200 9.84 -3.07 -26.35
N LEU A 201 10.84 -2.63 -25.59
CA LEU A 201 11.23 -3.26 -24.32
C LEU A 201 10.12 -3.22 -23.28
N ARG A 202 9.40 -2.09 -23.17
CA ARG A 202 8.23 -2.00 -22.28
C ARG A 202 7.11 -2.94 -22.71
N LYS A 203 6.90 -3.12 -24.02
CA LYS A 203 5.92 -4.07 -24.56
C LYS A 203 6.34 -5.51 -24.28
N GLU A 204 7.62 -5.82 -24.40
CA GLU A 204 8.19 -7.13 -24.08
C GLU A 204 8.05 -7.45 -22.59
N LEU A 205 8.41 -6.51 -21.70
CA LEU A 205 8.22 -6.64 -20.25
C LEU A 205 6.76 -6.94 -19.90
N LYS A 206 5.82 -6.22 -20.53
CA LYS A 206 4.39 -6.46 -20.33
C LYS A 206 3.99 -7.85 -20.83
N ARG A 207 4.47 -8.27 -22.00
CA ARG A 207 4.18 -9.58 -22.59
C ARG A 207 4.70 -10.71 -21.70
N ASP A 208 5.90 -10.58 -21.15
CA ASP A 208 6.48 -11.55 -20.22
C ASP A 208 5.65 -11.67 -18.95
N LYS A 209 5.28 -10.55 -18.34
CA LYS A 209 4.41 -10.51 -17.15
C LYS A 209 3.06 -11.18 -17.42
N ASP A 210 2.44 -10.85 -18.55
CA ASP A 210 1.14 -11.39 -18.94
C ASP A 210 1.23 -12.90 -19.27
N SER A 211 2.33 -13.36 -19.87
CA SER A 211 2.53 -14.78 -20.20
C SER A 211 2.59 -15.67 -18.95
N VAL A 212 3.31 -15.24 -17.90
CA VAL A 212 3.40 -15.95 -16.62
C VAL A 212 2.02 -16.03 -15.97
N VAL A 213 1.29 -14.91 -15.96
CA VAL A 213 -0.06 -14.84 -15.40
C VAL A 213 -1.02 -15.74 -16.18
N ASN A 214 -0.95 -15.73 -17.51
CA ASN A 214 -1.83 -16.50 -18.38
C ASN A 214 -1.58 -18.00 -18.26
N MET A 215 -0.32 -18.45 -18.17
CA MET A 215 0.01 -19.86 -17.97
C MET A 215 -0.58 -20.40 -16.66
N ILE A 216 -0.41 -19.64 -15.56
CA ILE A 216 -0.94 -20.04 -14.25
C ILE A 216 -2.47 -20.03 -14.26
N LYS A 217 -3.10 -19.03 -14.88
CA LYS A 217 -4.56 -18.98 -15.05
C LYS A 217 -5.07 -20.16 -15.86
N PHE A 218 -4.45 -20.46 -17.00
CA PHE A 218 -4.85 -21.56 -17.87
C PHE A 218 -4.78 -22.89 -17.15
N LEU A 219 -3.67 -23.16 -16.44
CA LEU A 219 -3.52 -24.37 -15.64
C LEU A 219 -4.63 -24.49 -14.59
N ASN A 220 -4.90 -23.44 -13.83
CA ASN A 220 -5.92 -23.48 -12.78
C ASN A 220 -7.35 -23.67 -13.35
N ILE A 221 -7.68 -23.00 -14.46
CA ILE A 221 -9.00 -23.09 -15.10
C ILE A 221 -9.20 -24.46 -15.75
N ALA A 222 -8.15 -25.04 -16.35
CA ALA A 222 -8.24 -26.34 -17.03
C ALA A 222 -8.30 -27.52 -16.05
N VAL A 223 -7.69 -27.42 -14.85
CA VAL A 223 -7.61 -28.52 -13.89
C VAL A 223 -8.99 -28.98 -13.39
N MET A 224 -9.88 -28.05 -13.04
CA MET A 224 -11.21 -28.40 -12.50
C MET A 224 -12.09 -29.21 -13.47
N PRO A 225 -12.33 -28.77 -14.73
CA PRO A 225 -13.09 -29.57 -15.69
C PRO A 225 -12.40 -30.89 -16.04
N LEU A 226 -11.06 -30.92 -16.12
CA LEU A 226 -10.31 -32.15 -16.35
C LEU A 226 -10.57 -33.19 -15.25
N LEU A 227 -10.55 -32.77 -13.98
CA LEU A 227 -10.85 -33.64 -12.84
C LEU A 227 -12.28 -34.20 -12.90
N VAL A 228 -13.26 -33.39 -13.30
CA VAL A 228 -14.66 -33.81 -13.47
C VAL A 228 -14.77 -34.86 -14.58
N ILE A 229 -14.12 -34.64 -15.72
CA ILE A 229 -14.11 -35.60 -16.84
C ILE A 229 -13.49 -36.92 -16.40
N ILE A 230 -12.35 -36.88 -15.71
CA ILE A 230 -11.66 -38.08 -15.21
C ILE A 230 -12.56 -38.83 -14.22
N ALA A 231 -13.18 -38.13 -13.26
CA ALA A 231 -14.10 -38.75 -12.30
C ALA A 231 -15.33 -39.37 -12.99
N GLY A 232 -15.89 -38.69 -13.99
CA GLY A 232 -17.00 -39.21 -14.79
C GLY A 232 -16.63 -40.49 -15.55
N LEU A 233 -15.46 -40.51 -16.21
CA LEU A 233 -14.96 -41.70 -16.92
C LEU A 233 -14.68 -42.86 -15.95
N MET A 234 -14.13 -42.57 -14.77
CA MET A 234 -13.87 -43.60 -13.75
C MET A 234 -15.16 -44.24 -13.23
N LEU A 235 -16.20 -43.44 -12.98
CA LEU A 235 -17.52 -43.94 -12.57
C LEU A 235 -18.20 -44.74 -13.68
N TYR A 236 -18.09 -44.27 -14.93
CA TYR A 236 -18.62 -44.97 -16.10
C TYR A 236 -17.97 -46.35 -16.26
N GLY A 237 -16.63 -46.42 -16.20
CA GLY A 237 -15.89 -47.69 -16.29
C GLY A 237 -16.21 -48.65 -15.13
N LYS A 238 -16.32 -48.15 -13.89
CA LYS A 238 -16.75 -48.97 -12.74
C LYS A 238 -18.17 -49.53 -12.90
N ARG A 239 -19.08 -48.76 -13.51
CA ARG A 239 -20.45 -49.20 -13.77
C ARG A 239 -20.50 -50.28 -14.84
N GLN A 240 -19.69 -50.17 -15.89
CA GLN A 240 -19.59 -51.18 -16.96
C GLN A 240 -19.08 -52.52 -16.43
N ASN A 241 -18.01 -52.52 -15.64
CA ASN A 241 -17.45 -53.76 -15.07
C ASN A 241 -18.40 -54.44 -14.07
N ARG A 242 -19.28 -53.70 -13.40
CA ARG A 242 -20.31 -54.27 -12.51
C ARG A 242 -21.50 -54.88 -13.26
N MET A 243 -21.80 -54.42 -14.47
CA MET A 243 -22.86 -55.01 -15.29
C MET A 243 -22.38 -56.18 -16.15
N ALA A 244 -21.09 -56.24 -16.47
CA ALA A 244 -20.47 -57.40 -17.14
C ALA A 244 -20.18 -58.58 -16.19
N ALA A 245 -20.25 -58.36 -14.88
CA ALA A 245 -20.02 -59.38 -13.83
C ALA A 245 -21.33 -59.94 -13.22
N ARG A 246 -22.48 -59.67 -13.84
CA ARG A 246 -23.78 -60.29 -13.57
C ARG A 246 -24.23 -61.06 -14.80
#